data_AF-A0A976KVB5-F1
#
_entry.id   AF-A0A976KVB5-F1
#
_cell.length_a   1.000
_cell.length_b   1.000
_cell.length_c   1.000
_cell.angle_alpha   90.00
_cell.angle_beta   90.00
_cell.angle_gamma   90.00
#
_symmetry.space_group_name_H-M   'P 1'
#
loop_
_entity.id
_entity.type
_entity.pdbx_description
1 polymer ?
#
loop_
_entity_poly.entity_id
_entity_poly.type
_entity_poly.pdbx_seq_one_letter_code
_entity_poly.pdbx_strand_id
1 'polypeptide(L)'
;MPCDSTTTLLCAAAVVAGLSACDAPGPHDEPPAEPLTGANGGASSSGGGGSTIEGLGLSESGSTVLVEATWKPCESVDDCVQVETSCDGCCGVEALASHLEAEYKLAKRQLCTGYEGSVCDCVFPEVEIVCLENTCGLIQLEE
;
A
#
# COMPACT_ATOMS: atom_id res chain seq x y z
N MET A 1 1.71 33.85 -16.87
CA MET A 1 0.68 34.91 -16.92
C MET A 1 -0.56 34.32 -17.57
N PRO A 2 -1.79 34.59 -17.09
CA PRO A 2 -2.34 34.06 -15.84
C PRO A 2 -3.80 33.55 -15.99
N CYS A 3 -4.33 32.98 -14.89
CA CYS A 3 -5.74 32.90 -14.46
C CYS A 3 -6.72 32.02 -15.30
N ASP A 4 -7.70 31.32 -14.73
CA ASP A 4 -8.27 31.42 -13.39
C ASP A 4 -9.02 30.14 -13.01
N SER A 5 -9.12 29.92 -11.70
CA SER A 5 -10.09 29.01 -11.07
C SER A 5 -11.51 29.56 -11.21
N THR A 6 -12.48 28.77 -10.76
CA THR A 6 -13.84 29.17 -10.35
C THR A 6 -14.94 28.90 -11.38
N THR A 7 -16.00 28.28 -10.86
CA THR A 7 -17.35 28.12 -11.41
C THR A 7 -17.63 26.67 -11.84
N THR A 8 -17.94 25.78 -10.88
CA THR A 8 -19.29 25.63 -10.29
C THR A 8 -20.22 24.87 -11.25
N LEU A 9 -20.50 23.62 -10.86
CA LEU A 9 -21.85 23.06 -10.85
C LEU A 9 -22.52 22.79 -12.21
N LEU A 10 -22.36 21.56 -12.70
CA LEU A 10 -23.43 20.82 -13.38
C LEU A 10 -23.40 19.41 -12.75
N CYS A 11 -24.29 19.04 -11.83
CA CYS A 11 -25.71 18.69 -12.07
C CYS A 11 -25.87 18.03 -13.44
N ALA A 12 -26.37 16.81 -13.61
CA ALA A 12 -27.21 16.00 -12.74
C ALA A 12 -27.21 14.57 -13.30
N ALA A 13 -27.80 13.68 -12.50
CA ALA A 13 -28.20 12.34 -12.85
C ALA A 13 -28.75 12.20 -14.29
N ALA A 14 -28.30 11.14 -14.97
CA ALA A 14 -29.05 10.54 -16.06
C ALA A 14 -29.06 9.02 -15.83
N VAL A 15 -30.14 8.55 -15.22
CA VAL A 15 -30.56 7.16 -15.29
C VAL A 15 -31.50 7.00 -16.50
N VAL A 16 -31.40 5.83 -17.13
CA VAL A 16 -32.36 5.12 -18.00
C VAL A 16 -32.29 5.36 -19.53
N ALA A 17 -32.32 4.23 -20.25
CA ALA A 17 -32.40 3.97 -21.70
C ALA A 17 -31.06 4.11 -22.45
N GLY A 18 -30.51 3.13 -23.17
CA GLY A 18 -31.09 2.00 -23.89
C GLY A 18 -30.58 2.05 -25.34
N LEU A 19 -29.81 1.03 -25.75
CA LEU A 19 -29.50 0.62 -27.15
C LEU A 19 -28.59 1.51 -28.02
N SER A 20 -27.50 0.89 -28.49
CA SER A 20 -27.02 0.76 -29.90
C SER A 20 -26.75 2.04 -30.73
N ALA A 21 -25.71 2.19 -31.55
CA ALA A 21 -24.65 1.31 -32.06
C ALA A 21 -23.65 2.14 -32.92
N CYS A 22 -22.63 1.45 -33.45
CA CYS A 22 -21.81 1.69 -34.67
C CYS A 22 -20.93 2.96 -34.74
N ASP A 23 -19.67 2.92 -35.19
CA ASP A 23 -19.23 2.48 -36.52
C ASP A 23 -17.68 2.26 -36.59
N ALA A 24 -17.22 1.28 -37.37
CA ALA A 24 -15.82 0.95 -37.72
C ALA A 24 -15.54 1.29 -39.20
N PRO A 25 -14.29 1.43 -39.74
CA PRO A 25 -13.47 0.25 -40.16
C PRO A 25 -11.92 0.39 -40.32
N GLY A 26 -11.19 -0.73 -40.10
CA GLY A 26 -9.82 -1.27 -40.48
C GLY A 26 -8.67 -0.43 -41.12
N PRO A 27 -7.58 -1.04 -41.67
CA PRO A 27 -7.01 -2.41 -41.55
C PRO A 27 -5.50 -2.47 -41.15
N HIS A 28 -5.02 -3.68 -40.83
CA HIS A 28 -3.65 -4.25 -40.90
C HIS A 28 -2.41 -3.33 -41.02
N ASP A 29 -1.51 -3.43 -40.04
CA ASP A 29 -0.06 -3.54 -40.30
C ASP A 29 0.59 -4.36 -39.16
N GLU A 30 1.11 -5.52 -39.51
CA GLU A 30 1.83 -6.46 -38.66
C GLU A 30 3.32 -6.30 -38.95
N PRO A 31 4.17 -6.04 -37.94
CA PRO A 31 5.59 -6.38 -38.06
C PRO A 31 5.99 -7.53 -37.12
N PRO A 32 7.04 -8.29 -37.52
CA PRO A 32 7.20 -9.70 -37.17
C PRO A 32 7.80 -9.94 -35.78
N ALA A 33 7.49 -11.14 -35.29
CA ALA A 33 8.17 -11.76 -34.16
C ALA A 33 9.66 -11.97 -34.47
N GLU A 34 10.52 -11.62 -33.52
CA GLU A 34 11.75 -12.38 -33.27
C GLU A 34 11.99 -12.57 -31.77
N PRO A 35 12.67 -13.67 -31.38
CA PRO A 35 12.62 -14.25 -30.05
C PRO A 35 13.93 -14.06 -29.29
N LEU A 36 13.94 -14.61 -28.07
CA LEU A 36 15.09 -15.10 -27.29
C LEU A 36 15.61 -14.23 -26.13
N THR A 37 15.33 -14.80 -24.95
CA THR A 37 16.34 -15.09 -23.91
C THR A 37 16.59 -14.01 -22.87
N GLY A 38 16.04 -14.30 -21.69
CA GLY A 38 16.41 -13.68 -20.42
C GLY A 38 15.69 -14.35 -19.26
N ALA A 39 15.68 -15.68 -19.18
CA ALA A 39 15.29 -16.37 -17.96
C ALA A 39 16.40 -16.19 -16.93
N ASN A 40 16.20 -15.34 -15.92
CA ASN A 40 16.93 -15.36 -14.65
C ASN A 40 16.17 -14.54 -13.59
N GLY A 41 15.92 -15.15 -12.44
CA GLY A 41 15.50 -14.46 -11.21
C GLY A 41 14.09 -14.80 -10.78
N GLY A 42 13.94 -15.86 -9.98
CA GLY A 42 12.67 -16.37 -9.52
C GLY A 42 11.84 -15.33 -8.77
N ALA A 43 10.65 -15.06 -9.31
CA ALA A 43 9.55 -14.60 -8.49
C ALA A 43 8.94 -15.84 -7.84
N SER A 44 9.21 -16.02 -6.56
CA SER A 44 8.43 -16.94 -5.74
C SER A 44 6.97 -16.51 -5.80
N SER A 45 6.16 -17.32 -6.47
CA SER A 45 4.71 -17.19 -6.49
C SER A 45 4.17 -17.36 -5.09
N SER A 46 3.91 -16.26 -4.38
CA SER A 46 2.99 -16.24 -3.26
C SER A 46 1.64 -15.76 -3.78
N GLY A 47 0.81 -16.73 -4.17
CA GLY A 47 -0.58 -16.50 -4.52
C GLY A 47 -1.37 -16.12 -3.28
N GLY A 48 -1.75 -14.84 -3.22
CA GLY A 48 -2.73 -14.29 -2.29
C GLY A 48 -3.15 -12.94 -2.85
N GLY A 49 -4.35 -12.85 -3.42
CA GLY A 49 -4.87 -11.65 -4.09
C GLY A 49 -5.22 -10.53 -3.10
N GLY A 50 -4.23 -10.00 -2.40
CA GLY A 50 -4.33 -8.74 -1.66
C GLY A 50 -3.77 -7.61 -2.53
N SER A 51 -4.44 -6.46 -2.55
CA SER A 51 -4.00 -5.26 -3.25
C SER A 51 -2.57 -4.87 -2.83
N THR A 52 -1.55 -5.31 -3.56
CA THR A 52 -0.16 -5.02 -3.21
C THR A 52 0.11 -3.54 -3.49
N ILE A 53 0.33 -2.78 -2.43
CA ILE A 53 0.86 -1.42 -2.50
C ILE A 53 2.38 -1.57 -2.46
N GLU A 54 3.12 -0.85 -3.30
CA GLU A 54 4.57 -1.04 -3.40
C GLU A 54 5.25 -0.89 -2.01
N GLY A 55 6.02 -1.91 -1.61
CA GLY A 55 6.67 -1.94 -0.30
C GLY A 55 5.76 -2.29 0.89
N LEU A 56 4.48 -2.61 0.67
CA LEU A 56 3.53 -3.03 1.71
C LEU A 56 2.79 -4.30 1.30
N GLY A 57 2.67 -5.23 2.25
CA GLY A 57 1.94 -6.48 2.06
C GLY A 57 1.10 -6.84 3.26
N LEU A 58 0.33 -7.92 3.15
CA LEU A 58 -0.29 -8.57 4.31
C LEU A 58 0.49 -9.84 4.67
N SER A 59 0.50 -10.18 5.96
CA SER A 59 0.91 -11.50 6.43
C SER A 59 0.05 -12.60 5.81
N GLU A 60 0.50 -13.86 5.89
CA GLU A 60 -0.27 -15.02 5.38
C GLU A 60 -1.67 -15.12 6.02
N SER A 61 -1.80 -14.69 7.27
CA SER A 61 -3.08 -14.59 7.99
C SER A 61 -3.98 -13.44 7.55
N GLY A 62 -3.47 -12.49 6.76
CA GLY A 62 -4.16 -11.26 6.38
C GLY A 62 -4.34 -10.23 7.51
N SER A 63 -3.83 -10.53 8.72
CA SER A 63 -4.09 -9.74 9.94
C SER A 63 -3.10 -8.61 10.18
N THR A 64 -1.92 -8.68 9.55
CA THR A 64 -0.81 -7.75 9.82
C THR A 64 -0.27 -7.19 8.53
N VAL A 65 -0.11 -5.86 8.46
CA VAL A 65 0.58 -5.18 7.37
C VAL A 65 2.09 -5.35 7.55
N LEU A 66 2.75 -5.93 6.56
CA LEU A 66 4.21 -6.06 6.48
C LEU A 66 4.78 -4.81 5.81
N VAL A 67 5.80 -4.20 6.43
CA VAL A 67 6.41 -2.95 5.97
C VAL A 67 7.85 -3.19 5.49
N GLU A 68 8.10 -2.95 4.20
CA GLU A 68 9.43 -3.08 3.61
C GLU A 68 10.36 -1.92 4.00
N ALA A 69 11.66 -2.11 3.77
CA ALA A 69 12.70 -1.14 4.13
C ALA A 69 12.53 0.22 3.44
N THR A 70 11.89 0.28 2.27
CA THR A 70 11.60 1.53 1.54
C THR A 70 10.74 2.51 2.32
N TRP A 71 9.97 2.02 3.31
CA TRP A 71 9.13 2.84 4.18
C TRP A 71 9.82 3.30 5.46
N LYS A 72 11.06 2.86 5.69
CA LYS A 72 11.78 3.08 6.95
C LYS A 72 13.00 4.01 6.86
N PRO A 73 13.22 4.88 5.86
CA PRO A 73 14.43 5.71 5.85
C PRO A 73 14.44 6.72 7.01
N CYS A 74 15.61 6.95 7.61
CA CYS A 74 15.80 7.99 8.62
C CYS A 74 17.24 8.57 8.60
N GLU A 75 17.38 9.81 9.05
CA GLU A 75 18.67 10.43 9.39
C GLU A 75 18.85 10.52 10.91
N SER A 76 17.73 10.71 11.62
CA SER A 76 17.64 10.84 13.07
C SER A 76 16.41 10.11 13.62
N VAL A 77 16.32 9.96 14.94
CA VAL A 77 15.15 9.34 15.58
C VAL A 77 13.88 10.16 15.39
N ASP A 78 13.99 11.49 15.25
CA ASP A 78 12.87 12.40 15.00
C ASP A 78 12.22 12.18 13.62
N ASP A 79 12.93 11.52 12.69
CA ASP A 79 12.40 11.13 11.38
C ASP A 79 11.55 9.85 11.45
N CYS A 80 11.45 9.21 12.61
CA CYS A 80 10.75 7.94 12.78
C CYS A 80 9.45 8.14 13.59
N VAL A 81 8.42 7.38 13.21
CA VAL A 81 7.16 7.32 13.94
C VAL A 81 6.74 5.87 14.13
N GLN A 82 6.16 5.58 15.29
CA GLN A 82 5.54 4.29 15.56
C GLN A 82 4.14 4.26 14.95
N VAL A 83 3.83 3.19 14.23
CA VAL A 83 2.53 2.94 13.63
C VAL A 83 2.02 1.55 14.02
N GLU A 84 0.70 1.40 14.04
CA GLU A 84 0.07 0.10 14.21
C GLU A 84 0.07 -0.68 12.89
N THR A 85 0.46 -1.95 12.91
CA THR A 85 0.48 -2.82 11.72
C THR A 85 -0.71 -3.75 11.63
N SER A 86 -1.38 -4.02 12.75
CA SER A 86 -2.53 -4.93 12.80
C SER A 86 -3.79 -4.35 12.16
N CYS A 87 -4.51 -5.18 11.39
CA CYS A 87 -5.79 -4.86 10.75
C CYS A 87 -6.99 -4.94 11.70
N ASP A 88 -6.91 -5.76 12.75
CA ASP A 88 -7.88 -5.88 13.85
C ASP A 88 -7.67 -4.84 14.96
N GLY A 89 -6.57 -4.08 14.94
CA GLY A 89 -6.17 -3.25 16.07
C GLY A 89 -5.53 -4.06 17.22
N CYS A 90 -5.05 -5.28 16.96
CA CYS A 90 -4.14 -5.97 17.87
C CYS A 90 -2.82 -5.19 18.05
N CYS A 91 -2.02 -5.66 19.01
CA CYS A 91 -0.81 -5.04 19.53
C CYS A 91 0.42 -5.10 18.60
N GLY A 92 0.20 -5.14 17.28
CA GLY A 92 1.27 -5.08 16.29
C GLY A 92 1.68 -3.63 16.03
N VAL A 93 2.94 -3.31 16.30
CA VAL A 93 3.52 -1.99 16.07
C VAL A 93 4.82 -2.08 15.31
N GLU A 94 5.13 -1.05 14.53
CA GLU A 94 6.34 -0.95 13.73
C GLU A 94 6.78 0.51 13.62
N ALA A 95 8.06 0.76 13.33
CA ALA A 95 8.56 2.11 13.07
C ALA A 95 8.74 2.33 11.56
N LEU A 96 8.35 3.51 11.09
CA LEU A 96 8.53 3.94 9.71
C LEU A 96 8.90 5.43 9.64
N ALA A 97 9.26 5.91 8.46
CA ALA A 97 9.60 7.30 8.26
C ALA A 97 8.38 8.22 8.44
N SER A 98 8.48 9.22 9.31
CA SER A 98 7.38 10.10 9.73
C SER A 98 6.67 10.79 8.56
N HIS A 99 7.41 11.16 7.52
CA HIS A 99 6.84 11.77 6.31
C HIS A 99 5.95 10.82 5.49
N LEU A 100 6.08 9.50 5.68
CA LEU A 100 5.27 8.47 5.01
C LEU A 100 4.05 8.02 5.85
N GLU A 101 3.89 8.53 7.08
CA GLU A 101 2.84 8.08 8.00
C GLU A 101 1.42 8.22 7.41
N ALA A 102 1.15 9.35 6.75
CA ALA A 102 -0.16 9.60 6.15
C ALA A 102 -0.46 8.63 4.99
N GLU A 103 0.55 8.35 4.16
CA GLU A 103 0.46 7.40 3.05
C GLU A 103 0.28 5.98 3.57
N TYR A 104 1.03 5.60 4.61
CA TYR A 104 0.91 4.32 5.29
C TYR A 104 -0.50 4.10 5.84
N LYS A 105 -1.07 5.10 6.53
CA LYS A 105 -2.44 5.00 7.08
C LYS A 105 -3.50 4.78 6.01
N LEU A 106 -3.33 5.42 4.85
CA LEU A 106 -4.21 5.21 3.69
C LEU A 106 -4.04 3.79 3.14
N ALA A 107 -2.80 3.37 2.94
CA ALA A 107 -2.44 2.07 2.41
C ALA A 107 -2.91 0.92 3.31
N LYS A 108 -2.65 1.02 4.62
CA LYS A 108 -3.14 0.08 5.64
C LYS A 108 -4.65 -0.08 5.56
N ARG A 109 -5.42 1.02 5.43
CA ARG A 109 -6.89 0.93 5.32
C ARG A 109 -7.32 0.15 4.08
N GLN A 110 -6.64 0.35 2.96
CA GLN A 110 -6.93 -0.38 1.71
C GLN A 110 -6.57 -1.86 1.84
N LEU A 111 -5.40 -2.18 2.38
CA LEU A 111 -4.94 -3.55 2.62
C LEU A 111 -5.86 -4.30 3.58
N CYS A 112 -6.26 -3.67 4.68
CA CYS A 112 -7.14 -4.26 5.69
C CYS A 112 -8.62 -4.27 5.28
N THR A 113 -8.98 -3.83 4.07
CA THR A 113 -10.38 -3.85 3.62
C THR A 113 -10.86 -5.29 3.47
N GLY A 114 -11.92 -5.64 4.19
CA GLY A 114 -12.49 -6.99 4.18
C GLY A 114 -11.92 -7.94 5.23
N TYR A 115 -10.99 -7.48 6.08
CA TYR A 115 -10.61 -8.22 7.28
C TYR A 115 -11.74 -8.14 8.31
N GLU A 116 -12.30 -9.27 8.73
CA GLU A 116 -13.47 -9.32 9.63
C GLU A 116 -13.12 -9.23 11.12
N GLY A 117 -11.85 -9.01 11.44
CA GLY A 117 -11.38 -8.86 12.82
C GLY A 117 -11.11 -10.20 13.52
N SER A 118 -10.26 -10.15 14.52
CA SER A 118 -10.03 -11.24 15.47
C SER A 118 -10.11 -10.66 16.90
N VAL A 119 -10.34 -11.52 17.90
CA VAL A 119 -10.30 -11.09 19.31
C VAL A 119 -8.85 -11.16 19.76
N CYS A 120 -8.27 -10.00 20.08
CA CYS A 120 -6.91 -9.89 20.56
C CYS A 120 -6.85 -10.01 22.09
N ASP A 121 -6.10 -10.99 22.59
CA ASP A 121 -5.64 -11.03 23.98
C ASP A 121 -4.13 -10.77 23.97
N CYS A 122 -3.75 -9.51 23.76
CA CYS A 122 -2.35 -9.10 23.65
C CYS A 122 -2.08 -7.85 24.48
N VAL A 123 -0.83 -7.66 24.85
CA VAL A 123 -0.33 -6.45 25.52
C VAL A 123 0.56 -5.71 24.52
N PHE A 124 0.41 -4.38 24.46
CA PHE A 124 1.31 -3.55 23.65
C PHE A 124 2.74 -3.69 24.18
N PRO A 125 3.70 -4.06 23.33
CA PRO A 125 5.08 -4.15 23.77
C PRO A 125 5.59 -2.75 24.13
N GLU A 126 6.33 -2.64 25.23
CA GLU A 126 7.09 -1.43 25.53
C GLU A 126 8.29 -1.37 24.59
N VAL A 127 8.25 -0.40 23.67
CA VAL A 127 9.25 -0.25 22.62
C VAL A 127 9.77 1.18 22.59
N GLU A 128 11.04 1.32 22.25
CA GLU A 128 11.67 2.61 21.93
C GLU A 128 11.92 2.70 20.43
N ILE A 129 11.58 3.85 19.84
CA ILE A 129 11.86 4.15 18.43
C ILE A 129 13.34 4.48 18.29
N VAL A 130 14.00 3.86 17.31
CA VAL A 130 15.40 4.12 16.99
C VAL A 130 15.59 4.36 15.50
N CYS A 131 16.62 5.14 15.16
CA CYS A 131 17.16 5.22 13.81
C CYS A 131 18.53 4.54 13.81
N LEU A 132 18.62 3.34 13.22
CA LEU A 132 19.85 2.56 13.14
C LEU A 132 20.17 2.27 11.69
N GLU A 133 21.41 2.55 11.27
CA GLU A 133 21.86 2.32 9.89
C GLU A 133 20.90 2.93 8.85
N ASN A 134 20.47 4.17 9.11
CA ASN A 134 19.50 4.91 8.28
C ASN A 134 18.13 4.24 8.12
N THR A 135 17.77 3.35 9.05
CA THR A 135 16.51 2.63 9.06
C THR A 135 15.77 2.81 10.39
N CYS A 136 14.50 3.21 10.34
CA CYS A 136 13.61 3.25 11.47
C CYS A 136 13.36 1.85 12.01
N GLY A 137 13.52 1.69 13.31
CA GLY A 137 13.31 0.44 14.00
C GLY A 137 12.66 0.64 15.36
N LEU A 138 12.30 -0.48 15.98
CA LEU A 138 11.84 -0.55 17.36
C LEU A 138 12.82 -1.46 18.11
N ILE A 139 13.23 -1.04 19.30
CA ILE A 139 13.90 -1.92 20.27
C ILE A 139 12.92 -2.21 21.41
N GLN A 140 12.88 -3.47 21.85
CA GLN A 140 12.08 -3.85 23.02
C GLN A 140 12.82 -3.42 24.28
N LEU A 141 12.09 -2.77 25.19
CA LEU A 141 12.59 -2.47 26.53
C LEU A 141 12.26 -3.69 27.40
N GLU A 142 13.29 -4.42 27.81
CA GLU A 142 13.14 -5.49 28.79
C GLU A 142 12.97 -4.84 30.18
N GLU A 143 11.85 -5.12 30.85
CA GLU A 143 11.60 -4.73 32.26
C GLU A 143 12.44 -5.55 33.26
#